data_AF-A0A9X2WWU8-F1
#
_entry.id   AF-A0A9X2WWU8-F1
#
_cell.length_a   1.000
_cell.length_b   1.000
_cell.length_c   1.000
_cell.angle_alpha   90.00
_cell.angle_beta   90.00
_cell.angle_gamma   90.00
#
_symmetry.space_group_name_H-M   'P 1'
#
loop_
_entity.id
_entity.type
_entity.pdbx_description
1 polymer ?
#
loop_
_entity_poly.entity_id
_entity_poly.type
_entity_poly.pdbx_seq_one_letter_code
_entity_poly.pdbx_strand_id
1 'polypeptide(L)' 'MRHLKAFYVFHITAESSSYSKAAERLHITHGAVSKQIKLLESHLSQLLFYKQGCSGLVNLICYL' A
#
# COMPACT_ATOMS: atom_id res chain seq x y z
N MET A 1 18.87 -6.11 -2.14
CA MET A 1 17.62 -6.89 -2.05
C MET A 1 16.67 -6.38 -0.95
N ARG A 2 16.40 -5.07 -0.85
CA ARG A 2 15.51 -4.49 0.20
C ARG A 2 14.13 -4.06 -0.32
N HIS A 3 13.89 -4.08 -1.63
CA HIS A 3 12.68 -3.53 -2.24
C HIS A 3 11.56 -4.55 -2.52
N LEU A 4 11.85 -5.87 -2.55
CA LEU A 4 10.84 -6.89 -2.86
C LEU A 4 9.64 -6.86 -1.89
N LYS A 5 9.90 -6.65 -0.59
CA LYS A 5 8.83 -6.58 0.41
C LYS A 5 7.89 -5.40 0.14
N ALA A 6 8.42 -4.24 -0.23
CA ALA A 6 7.60 -3.05 -0.46
C ALA A 6 6.69 -3.22 -1.68
N PHE A 7 7.20 -3.79 -2.78
CA PHE A 7 6.39 -4.13 -3.96
C PHE A 7 5.33 -5.20 -3.68
N TYR A 8 5.67 -6.24 -2.90
CA TYR A 8 4.71 -7.26 -2.51
C TYR A 8 3.59 -6.68 -1.63
N VAL A 9 3.95 -5.86 -0.63
CA VAL A 9 2.96 -5.17 0.21
C VAL A 9 2.08 -4.26 -0.63
N PHE A 10 2.66 -3.55 -1.60
CA PHE A 10 1.92 -2.73 -2.56
C PHE A 10 0.90 -3.55 -3.36
N HIS A 11 1.31 -4.67 -3.95
CA HIS A 11 0.41 -5.54 -4.72
C HIS A 11 -0.79 -5.99 -3.89
N ILE A 12 -0.54 -6.55 -2.70
CA ILE A 12 -1.61 -7.02 -1.81
C ILE A 12 -2.50 -5.87 -1.32
N THR A 13 -1.92 -4.69 -1.11
CA THR A 13 -2.68 -3.49 -0.74
C THR A 13 -3.53 -2.98 -1.89
N ALA A 14 -3.06 -3.06 -3.14
CA ALA A 14 -3.82 -2.68 -4.33
C ALA A 14 -5.03 -3.60 -4.57
N GLU A 15 -4.89 -4.89 -4.26
CA GLU A 15 -5.99 -5.87 -4.29
C GLU A 15 -6.94 -5.76 -3.09
N SER A 16 -6.58 -4.96 -2.08
CA SER A 16 -7.35 -4.82 -0.85
C SER A 16 -8.06 -3.47 -0.80
N SER A 17 -9.29 -3.44 -0.29
CA SER A 17 -10.05 -2.18 -0.19
C SER A 17 -9.55 -1.24 0.92
N SER A 18 -8.66 -1.70 1.81
CA SER A 18 -8.09 -0.93 2.91
C SER A 18 -6.75 -1.49 3.41
N TYR A 19 -5.97 -0.64 4.09
CA TYR A 19 -4.70 -1.03 4.71
C TYR A 19 -4.90 -2.09 5.81
N SER A 20 -6.02 -2.06 6.54
CA SER A 20 -6.32 -3.05 7.57
C SER A 20 -6.53 -4.44 6.94
N LYS A 21 -7.28 -4.51 5.84
CA LYS A 21 -7.52 -5.76 5.11
C LYS A 21 -6.22 -6.32 4.52
N ALA A 22 -5.37 -5.46 3.99
CA ALA A 22 -4.05 -5.83 3.50
C ALA A 22 -3.16 -6.36 4.64
N ALA A 23 -3.18 -5.69 5.79
CA ALA A 23 -2.42 -6.08 6.98
C ALA A 23 -2.83 -7.48 7.49
N GLU A 24 -4.14 -7.76 7.52
CA GLU A 24 -4.68 -9.08 7.85
C GLU A 24 -4.18 -10.16 6.88
N ARG A 25 -4.25 -9.91 5.56
CA ARG A 25 -3.77 -10.85 4.53
C ARG A 25 -2.26 -11.11 4.61
N LEU A 26 -1.50 -10.08 4.96
CA LEU A 26 -0.04 -10.14 5.08
C LEU A 26 0.43 -10.63 6.45
N HIS A 27 -0.48 -10.86 7.40
CA HIS A 27 -0.18 -11.19 8.79
C HIS A 27 0.79 -10.20 9.45
N ILE A 28 0.63 -8.91 9.16
CA ILE A 28 1.42 -7.82 9.75
C ILE A 28 0.50 -6.74 10.32
N THR A 29 1.08 -5.74 10.99
CA THR A 29 0.29 -4.62 11.52
C THR A 29 -0.06 -3.61 10.43
N HIS A 30 -1.18 -2.90 10.59
CA HIS A 30 -1.56 -1.76 9.75
C HIS A 30 -0.42 -0.73 9.61
N GLY A 31 0.29 -0.45 10.72
CA GLY A 31 1.44 0.46 10.71
C GLY A 31 2.60 -0.05 9.85
N ALA A 32 2.85 -1.37 9.81
CA ALA A 32 3.86 -1.96 8.95
C ALA A 32 3.49 -1.82 7.47
N VAL A 33 2.23 -2.07 7.09
CA VAL A 33 1.74 -1.84 5.73
C VAL A 33 1.95 -0.38 5.32
N SER A 34 1.45 0.56 6.14
CA SER A 34 1.57 2.00 5.85
C SER A 34 3.03 2.44 5.68
N LYS A 35 3.94 1.93 6.53
CA LYS A 35 5.38 2.24 6.44
C LYS A 35 6.02 1.70 5.17
N GLN A 36 5.66 0.48 4.74
CA GLN A 36 6.18 -0.12 3.50
C GLN A 36 5.70 0.65 2.26
N ILE A 37 4.43 1.05 2.24
CA ILE A 37 3.88 1.88 1.16
C ILE A 37 4.57 3.25 1.11
N LYS A 38 4.68 3.96 2.24
CA LYS A 38 5.39 5.25 2.29
C LYS A 38 6.84 5.17 1.85
N LEU A 39 7.52 4.08 2.20
CA LEU A 39 8.88 3.83 1.76
C LEU A 39 8.95 3.65 0.25
N LEU A 40 7.99 2.91 -0.33
CA LEU A 40 7.90 2.75 -1.78
C LEU A 40 7.59 4.07 -2.50
N GLU A 41 6.64 4.85 -1.97
CA GLU A 41 6.31 6.20 -2.46
C GLU A 41 7.54 7.11 -2.45
N SER A 42 8.33 7.06 -1.38
CA SER A 42 9.58 7.85 -1.27
C SER A 42 10.65 7.39 -2.26
N HIS A 43 10.71 6.11 -2.60
CA HIS A 43 11.67 5.62 -3.59
C HIS A 43 11.26 5.95 -5.04
N LEU A 44 9.96 5.97 -5.31
CA LEU A 44 9.42 6.31 -6.62
C LEU A 44 9.19 7.81 -6.79
N SER A 45 9.33 8.60 -5.72
CA SER A 45 8.95 10.01 -5.65
C SER A 45 7.52 10.26 -6.16
N GLN A 46 6.62 9.30 -5.92
CA GLN A 46 5.24 9.31 -6.42
C GLN A 46 4.29 8.72 -5.38
N LEU A 47 3.11 9.34 -5.26
CA LEU A 47 2.02 8.82 -4.44
C LEU A 47 1.36 7.62 -5.12
N LEU A 48 1.19 6.53 -4.38
CA LEU A 48 0.63 5.27 -4.90
C LEU A 48 -0.83 5.09 -4.49
N PHE A 49 -1.23 5.64 -3.35
CA PHE A 49 -2.60 5.55 -2.86
C PHE A 49 -3.16 6.90 -2.41
N TYR A 50 -4.41 7.19 -2.78
CA TYR A 50 -5.20 8.25 -2.16
C TYR A 50 -6.31 7.66 -1.29
N LYS A 51 -6.66 8.39 -0.23
CA LYS A 51 -7.81 8.08 0.60
C LYS A 51 -9.07 8.60 -0.11
N GLN A 52 -9.95 7.69 -0.54
CA GLN A 52 -11.24 8.03 -1.13
C GLN A 52 -12.34 7.82 -0.08
N GLY A 53 -12.92 8.92 0.41
CA GLY A 53 -14.03 8.90 1.38
C GLY A 53 -13.70 8.28 2.75
N CYS A 54 -14.74 7.97 3.53
CA CYS A 54 -14.64 7.63 4.96
C CYS A 54 -13.72 6.43 5.29
N SER A 55 -13.40 5.53 4.34
CA SER A 55 -12.53 4.37 4.63
C SER A 55 -11.81 3.73 3.43
N GLY A 56 -11.94 4.25 2.20
CA GLY A 56 -11.44 3.58 0.99
C GLY A 56 -10.01 3.98 0.61
N LEU A 57 -9.21 3.03 0.14
CA LEU A 57 -7.97 3.30 -0.59
C LEU A 57 -8.20 3.17 -2.09
N VAL A 58 -7.61 4.08 -2.85
CA VAL A 58 -7.60 4.01 -4.32
C VAL A 58 -6.16 4.04 -4.79
N ASN A 59 -5.81 3.05 -5.61
CA ASN A 59 -4.50 2.92 -6.22
C ASN A 59 -4.37 3.86 -7.42
N LEU A 60 -3.42 4.80 -7.41
CA LEU A 60 -3.25 5.75 -8.53
C LEU A 60 -2.71 5.12 -9.80
N ILE A 61 -1.80 4.17 -9.65
CA ILE A 61 -1.04 3.64 -10.80
C ILE A 61 -1.88 2.70 -11.67
N CYS A 62 -3.07 2.28 -11.22
CA CYS A 62 -4.05 1.60 -12.07
C CYS A 62 -4.95 2.55 -12.87
N TYR A 63 -4.97 3.85 -12.54
CA TYR A 63 -5.78 4.86 -13.23
C TYR A 63 -4.98 5.75 -14.19
N LEU A 64 -3.66 5.50 -14.29
CA LEU A 64 -2.71 6.12 -15.23
C LEU A 64 -2.30 5.10 -16.29
#